data_AF-A0A5Q2W2V1-F1
#
_entry.id   AF-A0A5Q2W2V1-F1
#
_cell.length_a   1.000
_cell.length_b   1.000
_cell.length_c   1.000
_cell.angle_alpha   90.00
_cell.angle_beta   90.00
_cell.angle_gamma   90.00
#
_symmetry.space_group_name_H-M   'P 1'
#
loop_
_entity.id
_entity.type
_entity.pdbx_description
1 polymer ?
#
loop_
_entity_poly.entity_id
_entity_poly.type
_entity_poly.pdbx_seq_one_letter_code
_entity_poly.pdbx_strand_id
1 'polypeptide(L)'
;MATEVSAADGALQRGAQVVADAKASLNTELNQLEGKLASIGAQWQGQGASAFTMLMERWRTDARKITSALDTFEQNLTSSQTTYTSTDDTQSSAMNSLSSRLG
;
A
#
# COMPACT_ATOMS: atom_id res chain seq x y z
N MET A 1 -25.32 13.39 1.36
CA MET A 1 -24.88 12.69 0.14
C MET A 1 -23.64 13.33 -0.46
N ALA A 2 -23.67 14.41 -1.26
CA ALA A 2 -22.45 14.97 -1.89
C ALA A 2 -21.32 15.35 -0.92
N THR A 3 -21.65 15.95 0.23
CA THR A 3 -20.67 16.34 1.26
C THR A 3 -20.06 15.13 2.00
N GLU A 4 -20.81 14.03 2.11
CA GLU A 4 -20.34 12.79 2.75
C GLU A 4 -19.40 12.01 1.82
N VAL A 5 -19.69 12.01 0.51
CA VAL A 5 -18.82 11.41 -0.51
C VAL A 5 -17.48 12.14 -0.58
N SER A 6 -17.48 13.48 -0.64
CA SER A 6 -16.25 14.27 -0.61
C SER A 6 -15.41 14.04 0.66
N ALA A 7 -16.06 13.90 1.81
CA ALA A 7 -15.37 13.57 3.06
C ALA A 7 -14.78 12.15 3.06
N ALA A 8 -15.47 11.18 2.46
CA ALA A 8 -14.99 9.81 2.30
C ALA A 8 -13.80 9.73 1.34
N ASP A 9 -13.84 10.42 0.20
CA ASP A 9 -12.73 10.50 -0.75
C ASP A 9 -11.48 11.12 -0.11
N GLY A 10 -11.64 12.22 0.63
CA GLY A 10 -10.55 12.83 1.37
C GLY A 10 -9.99 11.95 2.51
N ALA A 11 -10.79 11.03 3.06
CA ALA A 11 -10.32 10.05 4.05
C ALA A 11 -9.57 8.89 3.39
N LEU A 12 -10.04 8.39 2.23
CA LEU A 12 -9.38 7.34 1.46
C LEU A 12 -8.00 7.78 0.96
N GLN A 13 -7.91 8.99 0.42
CA GLN A 13 -6.64 9.56 -0.05
C GLN A 13 -5.62 9.69 1.09
N ARG A 14 -6.06 10.20 2.25
CA ARG A 14 -5.19 10.29 3.44
C ARG A 14 -4.77 8.91 3.92
N GLY A 15 -5.68 7.95 3.92
CA GLY A 15 -5.37 6.55 4.25
C GLY A 15 -4.29 5.97 3.33
N ALA A 16 -4.41 6.17 2.01
CA ALA A 16 -3.42 5.71 1.05
C ALA A 16 -2.04 6.35 1.30
N GLN A 17 -2.00 7.66 1.59
CA GLN A 17 -0.74 8.35 1.92
C GLN A 17 -0.09 7.78 3.19
N VAL A 18 -0.87 7.57 4.25
CA VAL A 18 -0.37 6.99 5.51
C VAL A 18 0.21 5.59 5.27
N VAL A 19 -0.43 4.78 4.43
CA VAL A 19 0.06 3.44 4.06
C VAL A 19 1.36 3.54 3.26
N ALA A 20 1.46 4.47 2.32
CA ALA A 20 2.68 4.69 1.55
C ALA A 20 3.86 5.11 2.44
N ASP A 21 3.63 6.01 3.40
CA ASP A 21 4.64 6.47 4.36
C ASP A 21 5.08 5.34 5.30
N ALA A 22 4.12 4.55 5.80
CA ALA A 22 4.38 3.37 6.62
C ALA A 22 5.20 2.32 5.85
N LYS A 23 4.88 2.09 4.57
CA LYS A 23 5.63 1.19 3.69
C LYS A 23 7.06 1.67 3.48
N ALA A 24 7.28 2.98 3.24
CA ALA A 24 8.61 3.54 3.09
C ALA A 24 9.46 3.38 4.37
N SER A 25 8.83 3.61 5.53
CA SER A 25 9.45 3.42 6.84
C SER A 25 9.83 1.95 7.06
N LEU A 26 8.89 1.03 6.80
CA LEU A 26 9.11 -0.40 6.91
C LEU A 26 10.25 -0.88 5.99
N ASN A 27 10.28 -0.44 4.73
CA ASN A 27 11.38 -0.76 3.80
C ASN A 27 12.74 -0.33 4.35
N THR A 28 12.79 0.85 4.97
CA THR A 28 14.02 1.36 5.59
C THR A 28 14.46 0.47 6.75
N GLU A 29 13.54 0.10 7.65
CA GLU A 29 13.83 -0.78 8.77
C GLU A 29 14.26 -2.18 8.33
N LEU A 30 13.58 -2.74 7.31
CA LEU A 30 13.92 -4.05 6.74
C LEU A 30 15.33 -4.07 6.17
N ASN A 31 15.71 -3.03 5.40
CA ASN A 31 17.05 -2.89 4.84
C ASN A 31 18.12 -2.73 5.93
N GLN A 32 17.83 -1.95 6.98
CA GLN A 32 18.75 -1.79 8.11
C GLN A 32 18.98 -3.11 8.83
N LEU A 33 17.92 -3.87 9.08
CA LEU A 33 18.03 -5.17 9.74
C LEU A 33 18.74 -6.19 8.85
N GLU A 34 18.47 -6.19 7.54
CA GLU A 34 19.22 -7.02 6.58
C GLU A 34 20.73 -6.73 6.63
N GLY A 35 21.12 -5.45 6.65
CA GLY A 35 22.53 -5.05 6.76
C GLY A 35 23.18 -5.51 8.07
N LYS A 36 22.47 -5.39 9.20
CA LYS A 36 22.94 -5.89 10.50
C LYS A 36 23.12 -7.42 10.49
N LEU A 37 22.16 -8.15 9.92
CA LEU A 37 22.24 -9.60 9.77
C LEU A 37 23.43 -10.01 8.89
N ALA A 38 23.62 -9.34 7.74
CA ALA A 38 24.74 -9.60 6.84
C ALA A 38 26.11 -9.39 7.52
N SER A 39 26.25 -8.33 8.33
CA SER A 39 27.48 -8.08 9.10
C SER A 39 27.79 -9.19 10.10
N ILE A 40 26.77 -9.77 10.73
CA ILE A 40 26.93 -10.88 11.68
C ILE A 40 27.26 -12.18 10.93
N GLY A 41 26.54 -12.45 9.84
CA GLY A 41 26.72 -13.64 9.02
C GLY A 41 28.10 -13.76 8.37
N ALA A 42 28.78 -12.63 8.12
CA ALA A 42 30.17 -12.62 7.64
C ALA A 42 31.16 -13.33 8.58
N GLN A 43 30.80 -13.49 9.87
CA GLN A 43 31.60 -14.22 10.86
C GLN A 43 31.36 -15.74 10.84
N TRP A 44 30.27 -16.21 10.20
CA TRP A 44 29.91 -17.63 10.20
C TRP A 44 30.55 -18.34 9.00
N GLN A 45 31.30 -19.40 9.30
CA GLN A 45 31.97 -20.25 8.31
C GLN A 45 31.48 -21.70 8.43
N GLY A 46 31.65 -22.50 7.38
CA GLY A 46 31.23 -23.91 7.37
C GLY A 46 29.71 -24.07 7.41
N GLN A 47 29.19 -24.99 8.25
CA GLN A 47 27.74 -25.24 8.32
C GLN A 47 26.92 -24.01 8.75
N GLY A 48 27.49 -23.10 9.55
CA GLY A 48 26.83 -21.87 9.94
C GLY A 48 26.51 -20.94 8.75
N ALA A 49 27.36 -20.95 7.72
CA ALA A 49 27.15 -20.15 6.51
C ALA A 49 25.93 -20.61 5.69
N SER A 50 25.70 -21.93 5.64
CA SER A 50 24.51 -22.48 4.97
C SER A 50 23.22 -22.11 5.70
N ALA A 51 23.21 -22.29 7.04
CA ALA A 51 22.08 -21.88 7.87
C ALA A 51 21.79 -20.36 7.78
N PHE A 52 22.83 -19.53 7.74
CA PHE A 52 22.69 -18.09 7.52
C PHE A 52 22.05 -17.76 6.16
N THR A 53 22.50 -18.43 5.11
CA THR A 53 21.99 -18.20 3.75
C THR A 53 20.49 -18.50 3.68
N MET A 54 20.05 -19.63 4.26
CA MET A 54 18.62 -19.96 4.36
C MET A 54 17.83 -18.94 5.17
N LEU A 55 18.40 -18.45 6.29
CA LEU A 55 17.78 -17.40 7.10
C LEU A 55 17.61 -16.10 6.31
N MET A 56 18.63 -15.68 5.56
CA MET A 56 18.59 -14.47 4.74
C MET A 56 17.58 -14.58 3.59
N GLU A 57 17.46 -15.75 2.97
CA GLU A 57 16.45 -15.99 1.94
C GLU A 57 15.03 -15.92 2.51
N ARG A 58 14.82 -16.54 3.67
CA ARG A 58 13.55 -16.47 4.41
C ARG A 58 13.21 -15.03 4.79
N TRP A 59 14.17 -14.29 5.34
CA TRP A 59 14.06 -12.88 5.68
C TRP A 59 13.59 -12.04 4.49
N ARG A 60 14.27 -12.13 3.35
CA ARG A 60 13.92 -11.39 2.13
C ARG A 60 12.54 -11.77 1.59
N THR A 61 12.13 -13.02 1.78
CA THR A 61 10.82 -13.50 1.33
C THR A 61 9.71 -12.93 2.21
N ASP A 62 9.88 -13.00 3.53
CA ASP A 62 8.91 -12.49 4.50
C ASP A 62 8.80 -10.95 4.41
N ALA A 63 9.93 -10.26 4.24
CA ALA A 63 10.00 -8.82 3.97
C ALA A 63 9.17 -8.43 2.74
N ARG A 64 9.41 -9.07 1.59
CA ARG A 64 8.68 -8.81 0.34
C ARG A 64 7.18 -9.08 0.46
N LYS A 65 6.80 -10.09 1.25
CA LYS A 65 5.39 -10.42 1.47
C LYS A 65 4.66 -9.28 2.19
N ILE A 66 5.26 -8.71 3.23
CA ILE A 66 4.66 -7.62 4.00
C ILE A 66 4.57 -6.35 3.13
N THR A 67 5.66 -6.00 2.43
CA THR A 67 5.69 -4.79 1.60
C THR A 67 4.69 -4.87 0.44
N SER A 68 4.56 -6.04 -0.20
CA SER A 68 3.58 -6.28 -1.27
C SER A 68 2.13 -6.22 -0.76
N ALA A 69 1.87 -6.65 0.48
CA ALA A 69 0.55 -6.50 1.09
C ALA A 69 0.19 -5.02 1.30
N LEU A 70 1.17 -4.19 1.70
CA LEU A 70 0.99 -2.75 1.80
C LEU A 70 0.76 -2.09 0.44
N ASP A 71 1.49 -2.50 -0.61
CA ASP A 71 1.24 -2.03 -1.99
C ASP A 71 -0.19 -2.36 -2.44
N THR A 72 -0.64 -3.58 -2.19
CA THR A 72 -2.01 -4.01 -2.54
C THR A 72 -3.05 -3.21 -1.76
N PHE A 73 -2.80 -2.95 -0.48
CA PHE A 73 -3.71 -2.17 0.35
C PHE A 73 -3.80 -0.71 -0.12
N GLU A 74 -2.67 -0.07 -0.43
CA GLU A 74 -2.61 1.26 -1.02
C GLU A 74 -3.39 1.34 -2.35
N GLN A 75 -3.18 0.37 -3.25
CA GLN A 75 -3.91 0.27 -4.52
C GLN A 75 -5.42 0.09 -4.32
N ASN A 76 -5.83 -0.71 -3.34
CA ASN A 76 -7.25 -0.90 -3.03
C ASN A 76 -7.90 0.40 -2.52
N LEU A 77 -7.18 1.20 -1.73
CA LEU A 77 -7.67 2.49 -1.24
C LEU A 77 -7.83 3.51 -2.39
N THR A 78 -6.85 3.60 -3.29
CA THR A 78 -6.89 4.53 -4.43
C THR A 78 -7.90 4.11 -5.51
N SER A 79 -8.05 2.81 -5.74
CA SER A 79 -9.07 2.25 -6.64
C SER A 79 -10.49 2.46 -6.11
N SER A 80 -10.68 2.28 -4.79
CA SER A 80 -11.96 2.58 -4.14
C SER A 80 -12.35 4.04 -4.34
N GLN A 81 -11.41 4.97 -4.13
CA GLN A 81 -11.63 6.40 -4.37
C GLN A 81 -12.07 6.66 -5.83
N THR A 82 -11.33 6.14 -6.81
CA THR A 82 -11.66 6.31 -8.24
C THR A 82 -13.08 5.80 -8.58
N THR A 83 -13.48 4.68 -7.99
CA THR A 83 -14.81 4.09 -8.19
C THR A 83 -15.92 4.98 -7.62
N TYR A 84 -15.71 5.57 -6.44
CA TYR A 84 -16.67 6.50 -5.83
C TYR A 84 -16.84 7.77 -6.67
N THR A 85 -15.74 8.40 -7.08
CA THR A 85 -15.79 9.64 -7.88
C THR A 85 -16.46 9.40 -9.24
N SER A 86 -16.13 8.32 -9.94
CA SER A 86 -16.73 8.00 -11.25
C SER A 86 -18.23 7.69 -11.16
N THR A 87 -18.68 7.07 -10.07
CA THR A 87 -20.10 6.76 -9.86
C THR A 87 -20.90 8.04 -9.63
N ASP A 88 -20.37 8.97 -8.84
CA ASP A 88 -21.02 10.24 -8.53
C ASP A 88 -21.14 11.14 -9.77
N ASP A 89 -20.06 11.27 -10.56
CA ASP A 89 -20.06 12.03 -11.82
C ASP A 89 -21.12 11.51 -12.80
N THR A 90 -21.27 10.19 -12.88
CA THR A 90 -22.27 9.54 -13.74
C THR A 90 -23.70 9.85 -13.28
N GLN A 91 -23.96 9.77 -11.97
CA GLN A 91 -25.28 10.06 -11.41
C GLN A 91 -25.65 11.55 -11.54
N SER A 92 -24.71 12.45 -11.25
CA SER A 92 -24.89 13.90 -11.41
C SER A 92 -25.17 14.27 -12.87
N SER A 93 -24.40 13.71 -13.81
CA SER A 93 -24.61 13.92 -15.25
C SER A 93 -25.98 13.42 -15.72
N ALA A 94 -26.40 12.23 -15.28
CA ALA A 94 -27.72 11.69 -15.60
C ALA A 94 -28.85 12.57 -15.04
N MET A 95 -28.71 13.06 -13.81
CA MET A 95 -29.71 13.90 -13.16
C MET A 95 -29.83 15.28 -13.81
N ASN A 96 -28.69 15.89 -14.17
CA ASN A 96 -28.65 17.14 -14.94
C ASN A 96 -29.31 16.98 -16.32
N SER A 97 -29.07 15.85 -16.99
CA SER A 97 -29.70 15.56 -18.29
C SER A 97 -31.22 15.39 -18.17
N LEU A 98 -31.71 14.79 -17.10
CA LEU A 98 -33.15 14.68 -16.81
C LEU A 98 -33.77 16.04 -16.50
N SER A 99 -33.13 16.84 -15.66
CA SER A 99 -33.60 18.19 -15.32
C SER A 99 -33.67 19.09 -16.56
N SER A 100 -32.70 18.98 -17.47
CA SER A 100 -32.68 19.73 -18.74
C SER A 100 -33.79 19.31 -19.72
N ARG A 101 -34.41 18.14 -19.54
CA ARG A 101 -35.51 17.65 -20.40
C ARG A 101 -36.89 17.93 -19.81
N LEU A 102 -36.95 18.28 -18.53
CA LEU A 102 -38.19 18.56 -17.79
C LEU A 102 -38.47 20.07 -17.63
N GLY A 103 -37.50 20.93 -17.99
CA GLY A 103 -37.69 22.38 -18.14
C GLY A 103 -37.66 22.79 -19.61
#